data_AF-A0A8C3CM40-F1
#
_entry.id   AF-A0A8C3CM40-F1
#
_cell.length_a   1.000
_cell.length_b   1.000
_cell.length_c   1.000
_cell.angle_alpha   90.00
_cell.angle_beta   90.00
_cell.angle_gamma   90.00
#
_symmetry.space_group_name_H-M   'P 1'
#
loop_
_entity.id
_entity.type
_entity.pdbx_description
1 polymer ?
#
loop_
_entity_poly.entity_id
_entity_poly.type
_entity_poly.pdbx_seq_one_letter_code
_entity_poly.pdbx_strand_id
1 'polypeptide(L)'
;MEAVTGALLAPGTTTPSVRRAPLPPACHWLRLRGACLRPPRAVREGRKRSLRAPAALRLLPLPLLLLLPSNGRCRRHAGVAAGAQLAAERLRRLPLAARARRAGHRRQHLLQRALPQASKEKLQYLRENAVLEAHEKAKEETEAKKVTKREHKKYALEATMKLEEAERKRIEELKEQEQQKVTKELELWKDQLKDVENQKKVQKEGQLHKEVEQLKEKKKEKKNKTSIPSEETLKTRLKPTKGRGSCSMFSENLKEEQLPAPRSSGTIKINFTSRVFPTALRESRVAEEEEWLHKQAEARRIVSADLSELKDLKEEEKNPDWLKDKGNKMFATGNYLAAVNAYNLAVRLNNKLPVLYLNRAACHLKLRNLHKAIEDSSKALELLTPPVPDNENARVKAYVRRGTAFCQLELYAEGLQDYEAALKIDPKNKTIEKDAEKIRHVIQGTMQNS
;
A
#
# COMPACT_ATOMS: atom_id res chain seq x y z
N MET A 1 -47.25 -50.74 -66.13
CA MET A 1 -48.02 -52.00 -66.08
C MET A 1 -47.68 -52.63 -64.74
N GLU A 2 -48.41 -52.19 -63.71
CA GLU A 2 -49.50 -52.96 -63.07
C GLU A 2 -48.93 -54.14 -62.27
N ALA A 3 -48.86 -54.05 -60.93
CA ALA A 3 -49.95 -54.27 -59.96
C ALA A 3 -50.28 -55.76 -59.83
N VAL A 4 -50.59 -56.40 -58.70
CA VAL A 4 -50.78 -56.08 -57.28
C VAL A 4 -50.96 -57.47 -56.58
N THR A 5 -51.00 -57.49 -55.23
CA THR A 5 -51.40 -58.55 -54.27
C THR A 5 -50.23 -59.23 -53.54
N GLY A 6 -50.11 -59.24 -52.20
CA GLY A 6 -50.94 -58.75 -51.10
C GLY A 6 -51.22 -59.87 -50.07
N ALA A 7 -50.58 -59.84 -48.89
CA ALA A 7 -51.04 -60.43 -47.60
C ALA A 7 -50.01 -60.10 -46.49
N LEU A 8 -50.28 -59.15 -45.59
CA LEU A 8 -50.79 -59.32 -44.22
C LEU A 8 -49.97 -60.26 -43.30
N LEU A 9 -49.28 -59.68 -42.30
CA LEU A 9 -49.40 -60.03 -40.88
C LEU A 9 -48.60 -59.06 -39.98
N ALA A 10 -49.14 -58.82 -38.79
CA ALA A 10 -48.90 -57.70 -37.88
C ALA A 10 -47.65 -57.86 -36.97
N PRO A 11 -47.24 -56.79 -36.24
CA PRO A 11 -45.95 -56.70 -35.56
C PRO A 11 -45.95 -57.32 -34.15
N GLY A 12 -44.94 -58.15 -33.87
CA GLY A 12 -44.67 -58.72 -32.55
C GLY A 12 -43.93 -57.73 -31.65
N THR A 13 -44.59 -57.34 -30.56
CA THR A 13 -44.06 -56.57 -29.43
C THR A 13 -43.06 -57.41 -28.61
N THR A 14 -41.79 -57.04 -28.59
CA THR A 14 -40.80 -57.56 -27.62
C THR A 14 -40.42 -56.49 -26.62
N THR A 15 -40.82 -56.73 -25.38
CA THR A 15 -40.51 -55.95 -24.17
C THR A 15 -39.03 -56.06 -23.79
N PRO A 16 -38.39 -54.99 -23.28
CA PRO A 16 -37.03 -55.06 -22.77
C PRO A 16 -37.02 -55.61 -21.34
N SER A 17 -36.35 -56.76 -21.16
CA SER A 17 -36.08 -57.37 -19.86
C SER A 17 -35.10 -56.51 -19.05
N VAL A 18 -35.58 -56.06 -17.89
CA VAL A 18 -34.86 -55.29 -16.87
C VAL A 18 -33.74 -56.15 -16.27
N ARG A 19 -32.48 -55.90 -16.64
CA ARG A 19 -31.31 -56.43 -15.92
C ARG A 19 -31.08 -55.60 -14.66
N ARG A 20 -31.42 -56.20 -13.51
CA ARG A 20 -31.09 -55.71 -12.17
C ARG A 20 -29.57 -55.68 -11.96
N ALA A 21 -29.08 -54.57 -11.41
CA ALA A 21 -27.75 -54.42 -10.87
C ALA A 21 -27.56 -55.31 -9.61
N PRO A 22 -26.36 -55.84 -9.35
CA PRO A 22 -26.07 -56.58 -8.12
C PRO A 22 -25.79 -55.64 -6.94
N LEU A 23 -26.47 -55.88 -5.82
CA LEU A 23 -26.22 -55.28 -4.51
C LEU A 23 -24.97 -55.93 -3.84
N PRO A 24 -24.27 -55.21 -2.96
CA PRO A 24 -23.05 -55.68 -2.29
C PRO A 24 -23.36 -56.66 -1.13
N PRO A 25 -22.43 -57.57 -0.77
CA PRO A 25 -22.63 -58.48 0.34
C PRO A 25 -22.47 -57.81 1.71
N ALA A 26 -23.35 -58.21 2.62
CA ALA A 26 -23.50 -57.72 3.97
C ALA A 26 -22.42 -58.25 4.95
N CYS A 27 -22.26 -57.44 5.99
CA CYS A 27 -21.51 -57.59 7.22
C CYS A 27 -21.45 -59.01 7.83
N HIS A 28 -20.23 -59.48 8.10
CA HIS A 28 -19.97 -60.49 9.13
C HIS A 28 -19.47 -59.81 10.41
N TRP A 29 -20.22 -59.96 11.49
CA TRP A 29 -19.81 -59.64 12.85
C TRP A 29 -18.80 -60.66 13.34
N LEU A 30 -17.59 -60.22 13.70
CA LEU A 30 -16.73 -60.95 14.64
C LEU A 30 -16.00 -59.98 15.56
N ARG A 31 -16.17 -60.28 16.84
CA ARG A 31 -15.91 -59.51 18.05
C ARG A 31 -14.52 -59.87 18.55
N LEU A 32 -13.54 -58.96 18.58
CA LEU A 32 -12.29 -59.18 19.34
C LEU A 32 -11.66 -57.85 19.82
N ARG A 33 -11.75 -57.69 21.15
CA ARG A 33 -10.90 -57.03 22.14
C ARG A 33 -9.85 -55.97 21.72
N GLY A 34 -10.09 -54.76 22.25
CA GLY A 34 -9.18 -53.79 22.85
C GLY A 34 -7.66 -53.83 22.61
N ALA A 35 -7.14 -52.72 22.07
CA ALA A 35 -5.86 -52.13 22.47
C ALA A 35 -5.87 -50.63 22.11
N CYS A 36 -5.74 -49.78 23.14
CA CYS A 36 -5.60 -48.33 23.00
C CYS A 36 -4.19 -47.96 22.50
N LEU A 37 -4.09 -47.23 21.38
CA LEU A 37 -2.85 -46.56 20.98
C LEU A 37 -3.08 -45.05 20.83
N ARG A 38 -2.42 -44.30 21.72
CA ARG A 38 -2.30 -42.84 21.72
C ARG A 38 -1.25 -42.39 20.69
N PRO A 39 -1.40 -41.19 20.08
CA PRO A 39 -0.32 -40.57 19.32
C PRO A 39 0.77 -39.95 20.23
N PRO A 40 2.01 -39.81 19.74
CA PRO A 40 3.20 -39.63 20.58
C PRO A 40 3.42 -38.19 21.08
N ARG A 41 4.00 -38.11 22.28
CA ARG A 41 4.48 -36.90 22.96
C ARG A 41 5.83 -36.46 22.37
N ALA A 42 5.93 -35.19 21.99
CA ALA A 42 7.20 -34.54 21.67
C ALA A 42 8.06 -34.34 22.93
N VAL A 43 9.35 -34.60 22.77
CA VAL A 43 10.41 -34.59 23.78
C VAL A 43 10.77 -33.15 24.19
N ARG A 44 10.94 -32.96 25.51
CA ARG A 44 11.51 -31.75 26.14
C ARG A 44 12.96 -32.05 26.56
N GLU A 45 13.89 -31.26 26.06
CA GLU A 45 15.12 -30.82 26.74
C GLU A 45 15.09 -29.28 26.64
N GLY A 46 15.52 -28.42 27.57
CA GLY A 46 16.31 -28.58 28.78
C GLY A 46 17.04 -27.25 29.03
N ARG A 47 16.38 -26.30 29.72
CA ARG A 47 16.88 -25.18 30.57
C ARG A 47 18.14 -24.37 30.13
N LYS A 48 18.04 -23.03 30.22
CA LYS A 48 18.54 -22.20 31.36
C LYS A 48 18.37 -20.66 31.17
N ARG A 49 17.93 -20.02 32.28
CA ARG A 49 18.30 -18.69 32.86
C ARG A 49 17.95 -17.42 32.07
N SER A 50 16.91 -16.66 32.45
CA SER A 50 16.81 -15.65 33.52
C SER A 50 17.53 -14.32 33.22
N LEU A 51 16.78 -13.21 33.17
CA LEU A 51 17.08 -11.93 33.84
C LEU A 51 15.94 -10.89 33.59
N ARG A 52 15.33 -10.45 34.71
CA ARG A 52 14.78 -9.11 35.08
C ARG A 52 13.86 -8.32 34.11
N ALA A 53 12.60 -8.14 34.57
CA ALA A 53 11.80 -6.90 34.83
C ALA A 53 11.94 -5.63 33.92
N PRO A 54 10.95 -4.71 33.81
CA PRO A 54 9.90 -4.40 34.80
C PRO A 54 8.47 -4.11 34.28
N ALA A 55 7.60 -3.86 35.27
CA ALA A 55 6.18 -3.54 35.20
C ALA A 55 5.86 -2.14 34.65
N ALA A 56 4.69 -1.98 34.02
CA ALA A 56 3.91 -0.74 34.00
C ALA A 56 2.50 -0.94 33.42
N LEU A 57 1.50 -0.51 34.21
CA LEU A 57 0.21 0.11 33.83
C LEU A 57 -0.79 -0.68 32.95
N ARG A 58 -1.75 -1.34 33.63
CA ARG A 58 -3.12 -1.51 33.13
C ARG A 58 -4.06 -0.63 33.96
N LEU A 59 -4.68 0.35 33.30
CA LEU A 59 -5.74 1.19 33.85
C LEU A 59 -7.04 0.38 33.98
N LEU A 60 -7.61 0.37 35.18
CA LEU A 60 -8.95 -0.09 35.52
C LEU A 60 -9.91 1.11 35.54
N PRO A 61 -11.18 0.97 35.12
CA PRO A 61 -12.19 2.01 35.32
C PRO A 61 -12.86 1.86 36.70
N LEU A 62 -12.97 3.00 37.40
CA LEU A 62 -13.68 3.22 38.67
C LEU A 62 -15.21 3.05 38.52
N PRO A 63 -15.92 2.44 39.48
CA PRO A 63 -17.35 2.61 39.64
C PRO A 63 -17.67 3.67 40.72
N LEU A 64 -18.58 4.58 40.39
CA LEU A 64 -19.12 5.61 41.27
C LEU A 64 -20.06 4.96 42.30
N LEU A 65 -19.77 5.15 43.60
CA LEU A 65 -20.65 4.82 44.72
C LEU A 65 -21.67 5.94 44.93
N LEU A 66 -22.94 5.59 45.12
CA LEU A 66 -23.93 6.40 45.84
C LEU A 66 -24.36 5.65 47.10
N LEU A 67 -24.20 6.32 48.24
CA LEU A 67 -24.64 5.94 49.58
C LEU A 67 -26.15 6.11 49.77
N LEU A 68 -26.77 5.27 50.62
CA LEU A 68 -27.62 5.61 51.79
C LEU A 68 -28.27 4.33 52.42
N PRO A 69 -28.82 4.34 53.66
CA PRO A 69 -28.28 3.50 54.75
C PRO A 69 -29.27 2.57 55.50
N SER A 70 -28.68 1.77 56.40
CA SER A 70 -29.14 1.31 57.73
C SER A 70 -30.39 0.42 57.93
N ASN A 71 -30.10 -0.73 58.54
CA ASN A 71 -30.80 -1.43 59.64
C ASN A 71 -32.10 -2.23 59.39
N GLY A 72 -32.00 -3.52 59.74
CA GLY A 72 -32.96 -4.14 60.65
C GLY A 72 -33.86 -5.25 60.12
N ARG A 73 -33.40 -6.50 60.32
CA ARG A 73 -34.19 -7.74 60.59
C ARG A 73 -35.41 -8.04 59.70
N CYS A 74 -35.34 -9.14 58.95
CA CYS A 74 -36.05 -10.38 59.33
C CYS A 74 -35.84 -11.50 58.30
N ARG A 75 -35.48 -12.68 58.81
CA ARG A 75 -35.47 -13.96 58.09
C ARG A 75 -36.90 -14.30 57.66
N ARG A 76 -37.10 -14.51 56.35
CA ARG A 76 -37.88 -15.58 55.68
C ARG A 76 -38.06 -15.17 54.21
N HIS A 77 -38.02 -16.13 53.30
CA HIS A 77 -38.07 -16.00 51.82
C HIS A 77 -36.74 -15.89 51.04
N ALA A 78 -35.73 -16.65 51.45
CA ALA A 78 -34.70 -17.11 50.51
C ALA A 78 -35.21 -18.36 49.77
N GLY A 79 -35.99 -18.17 48.71
CA GLY A 79 -36.50 -19.29 47.90
C GLY A 79 -36.96 -18.93 46.49
N VAL A 80 -37.37 -17.67 46.26
CA VAL A 80 -37.92 -17.24 44.95
C VAL A 80 -36.96 -16.32 44.19
N ALA A 81 -36.10 -15.56 44.87
CA ALA A 81 -35.17 -14.61 44.24
C ALA A 81 -33.93 -15.29 43.59
N ALA A 82 -33.47 -16.43 44.13
CA ALA A 82 -32.35 -17.17 43.55
C ALA A 82 -32.69 -17.80 42.19
N GLY A 83 -33.96 -18.16 41.96
CA GLY A 83 -34.44 -18.69 40.67
C GLY A 83 -34.47 -17.64 39.56
N ALA A 84 -34.81 -16.39 39.89
CA ALA A 84 -34.88 -15.30 38.91
C ALA A 84 -33.48 -14.83 38.45
N GLN A 85 -32.50 -14.80 39.37
CA GLN A 85 -31.11 -14.44 39.04
C GLN A 85 -30.41 -15.55 38.23
N LEU A 86 -30.58 -16.83 38.59
CA LEU A 86 -30.09 -17.96 37.80
C LEU A 86 -30.75 -18.07 36.40
N ALA A 87 -32.02 -17.68 36.28
CA ALA A 87 -32.72 -17.63 34.98
C ALA A 87 -32.22 -16.46 34.10
N ALA A 88 -31.97 -15.29 34.67
CA ALA A 88 -31.42 -14.14 33.97
C ALA A 88 -29.97 -14.39 33.49
N GLU A 89 -29.18 -15.09 34.29
CA GLU A 89 -27.79 -15.45 33.98
C GLU A 89 -27.69 -16.60 32.97
N ARG A 90 -28.60 -17.60 33.04
CA ARG A 90 -28.79 -18.60 31.97
C ARG A 90 -29.23 -17.97 30.64
N LEU A 91 -30.05 -16.92 30.66
CA LEU A 91 -30.45 -16.19 29.45
C LEU A 91 -29.31 -15.36 28.86
N ARG A 92 -28.36 -14.87 29.66
CA ARG A 92 -27.16 -14.15 29.18
C ARG A 92 -26.12 -15.07 28.53
N ARG A 93 -26.09 -16.37 28.88
CA ARG A 93 -25.17 -17.37 28.31
C ARG A 93 -25.67 -18.05 27.03
N LEU A 94 -26.90 -17.76 26.59
CA LEU A 94 -27.43 -18.29 25.33
C LEU A 94 -26.98 -17.41 24.15
N PRO A 95 -26.56 -18.00 23.00
CA PRO A 95 -26.20 -17.23 21.81
C PRO A 95 -27.37 -16.33 21.39
N LEU A 96 -27.08 -15.12 20.89
CA LEU A 96 -28.07 -14.08 20.56
C LEU A 96 -29.29 -14.62 19.77
N ALA A 97 -29.06 -15.61 18.89
CA ALA A 97 -30.10 -16.30 18.13
C ALA A 97 -31.15 -17.04 18.99
N ALA A 98 -30.75 -17.66 20.12
CA ALA A 98 -31.66 -18.37 21.02
C ALA A 98 -32.50 -17.42 21.89
N ARG A 99 -31.95 -16.24 22.22
CA ARG A 99 -32.69 -15.14 22.86
C ARG A 99 -33.74 -14.55 21.92
N ALA A 100 -33.38 -14.33 20.65
CA ALA A 100 -34.30 -13.88 19.61
C ALA A 100 -35.44 -14.88 19.37
N ARG A 101 -35.14 -16.20 19.35
CA ARG A 101 -36.16 -17.25 19.22
C ARG A 101 -37.16 -17.28 20.38
N ARG A 102 -36.71 -17.13 21.63
CA ARG A 102 -37.61 -17.08 22.80
C ARG A 102 -38.43 -15.79 22.87
N ALA A 103 -37.87 -14.66 22.46
CA ALA A 103 -38.62 -13.39 22.33
C ALA A 103 -39.64 -13.45 21.18
N GLY A 104 -39.28 -14.09 20.06
CA GLY A 104 -40.17 -14.36 18.92
C GLY A 104 -41.34 -15.27 19.30
N HIS A 105 -41.08 -16.35 20.03
CA HIS A 105 -42.14 -17.25 20.52
C HIS A 105 -43.11 -16.55 21.48
N ARG A 106 -42.63 -15.69 22.39
CA ARG A 106 -43.50 -14.90 23.27
C ARG A 106 -44.34 -13.87 22.49
N ARG A 107 -43.76 -13.23 21.47
CA ARG A 107 -44.50 -12.32 20.57
C ARG A 107 -45.55 -13.06 19.74
N GLN A 108 -45.23 -14.23 19.19
CA GLN A 108 -46.17 -15.06 18.44
C GLN A 108 -47.33 -15.53 19.33
N HIS A 109 -47.06 -15.92 20.58
CA HIS A 109 -48.08 -16.39 21.51
C HIS A 109 -48.98 -15.26 22.03
N LEU A 110 -48.49 -14.02 22.09
CA LEU A 110 -49.28 -12.81 22.38
C LEU A 110 -50.13 -12.38 21.17
N LEU A 111 -49.59 -12.48 19.95
CA LEU A 111 -50.33 -12.20 18.70
C LEU A 111 -51.46 -13.22 18.44
N GLN A 112 -51.24 -14.50 18.77
CA GLN A 112 -52.28 -15.54 18.63
C GLN A 112 -53.45 -15.38 19.61
N ARG A 113 -53.25 -14.72 20.76
CA ARG A 113 -54.32 -14.46 21.73
C ARG A 113 -55.14 -13.18 21.44
N ALA A 114 -54.70 -12.35 20.49
CA ALA A 114 -55.28 -11.03 20.25
C ALA A 114 -56.06 -10.90 18.92
N LEU A 115 -56.21 -11.97 18.14
CA LEU A 115 -56.98 -11.94 16.90
C LEU A 115 -58.33 -12.64 17.09
N PRO A 116 -59.42 -11.91 17.42
CA PRO A 116 -60.76 -12.46 17.27
C PRO A 116 -61.01 -12.73 15.79
N GLN A 117 -61.79 -13.77 15.47
CA GLN A 117 -62.08 -14.30 14.13
C GLN A 117 -62.12 -13.24 13.01
N ALA A 118 -60.96 -12.89 12.44
CA ALA A 118 -60.86 -11.95 11.34
C ALA A 118 -61.13 -12.72 10.04
N SER A 119 -61.99 -12.17 9.18
CA SER A 119 -62.27 -12.77 7.87
C SER A 119 -60.98 -12.99 7.08
N LYS A 120 -60.91 -14.08 6.33
CA LYS A 120 -59.75 -14.49 5.52
C LYS A 120 -59.21 -13.35 4.65
N GLU A 121 -60.11 -12.51 4.13
CA GLU A 121 -59.82 -11.32 3.32
C GLU A 121 -59.07 -10.23 4.10
N LYS A 122 -59.44 -9.98 5.36
CA LYS A 122 -58.71 -9.01 6.21
C LYS A 122 -57.27 -9.45 6.49
N LEU A 123 -57.05 -10.75 6.68
CA LEU A 123 -55.71 -11.31 6.85
C LEU A 123 -54.88 -11.25 5.57
N GLN A 124 -55.50 -11.45 4.41
CA GLN A 124 -54.85 -11.27 3.10
C GLN A 124 -54.44 -9.82 2.87
N TYR A 125 -55.36 -8.88 3.10
CA TYR A 125 -55.10 -7.44 3.00
C TYR A 125 -53.95 -6.98 3.93
N LEU A 126 -53.95 -7.42 5.19
CA LEU A 126 -52.86 -7.11 6.13
C LEU A 126 -51.51 -7.67 5.68
N ARG A 127 -51.51 -8.86 5.05
CA ARG A 127 -50.29 -9.46 4.49
C ARG A 127 -49.78 -8.69 3.28
N GLU A 128 -50.67 -8.31 2.38
CA GLU A 128 -50.33 -7.52 1.19
C GLU A 128 -49.77 -6.15 1.57
N ASN A 129 -50.41 -5.46 2.53
CA ASN A 129 -49.90 -4.21 3.06
C ASN A 129 -48.54 -4.37 3.73
N ALA A 130 -48.32 -5.42 4.52
CA ALA A 130 -47.01 -5.69 5.12
C ALA A 130 -45.91 -5.95 4.08
N VAL A 131 -46.25 -6.58 2.95
CA VAL A 131 -45.33 -6.80 1.83
C VAL A 131 -45.02 -5.48 1.10
N LEU A 132 -46.03 -4.65 0.85
CA LEU A 132 -45.86 -3.34 0.24
C LEU A 132 -44.98 -2.43 1.11
N GLU A 133 -45.25 -2.34 2.41
CA GLU A 133 -44.42 -1.59 3.35
C GLU A 133 -42.97 -2.10 3.38
N ALA A 134 -42.76 -3.42 3.30
CA ALA A 134 -41.41 -3.99 3.24
C ALA A 134 -40.69 -3.61 1.94
N HIS A 135 -41.40 -3.59 0.81
CA HIS A 135 -40.85 -3.11 -0.45
C HIS A 135 -40.53 -1.62 -0.43
N GLU A 136 -41.37 -0.80 0.18
CA GLU A 136 -41.13 0.64 0.34
C GLU A 136 -39.92 0.90 1.23
N LYS A 137 -39.83 0.26 2.39
CA LYS A 137 -38.64 0.33 3.27
C LYS A 137 -37.36 -0.11 2.56
N ALA A 138 -37.42 -1.20 1.78
CA ALA A 138 -36.27 -1.63 1.00
C ALA A 138 -35.86 -0.61 -0.07
N LYS A 139 -36.84 0.02 -0.76
CA LYS A 139 -36.57 1.12 -1.71
C LYS A 139 -35.93 2.30 -0.99
N GLU A 140 -36.51 2.76 0.12
CA GLU A 140 -35.97 3.85 0.94
C GLU A 140 -34.54 3.57 1.41
N GLU A 141 -34.24 2.36 1.89
CA GLU A 141 -32.88 1.97 2.27
C GLU A 141 -31.90 2.04 1.08
N THR A 142 -32.33 1.62 -0.11
CA THR A 142 -31.48 1.71 -1.31
C THR A 142 -31.25 3.17 -1.73
N GLU A 143 -32.27 4.02 -1.63
CA GLU A 143 -32.13 5.45 -1.92
C GLU A 143 -31.26 6.15 -0.88
N ALA A 144 -31.43 5.85 0.41
CA ALA A 144 -30.58 6.37 1.49
C ALA A 144 -29.10 5.99 1.27
N LYS A 145 -28.82 4.75 0.87
CA LYS A 145 -27.46 4.31 0.50
C LYS A 145 -26.90 5.07 -0.72
N LYS A 146 -27.74 5.39 -1.71
CA LYS A 146 -27.33 6.21 -2.86
C LYS A 146 -27.02 7.64 -2.44
N VAL A 147 -27.82 8.23 -1.56
CA VAL A 147 -27.60 9.58 -1.02
C VAL A 147 -26.29 9.65 -0.25
N THR A 148 -26.06 8.75 0.71
CA THR A 148 -24.79 8.72 1.46
C THR A 148 -23.59 8.50 0.53
N LYS A 149 -23.70 7.63 -0.49
CA LYS A 149 -22.65 7.45 -1.50
C LYS A 149 -22.38 8.74 -2.30
N ARG A 150 -23.41 9.52 -2.64
CA ARG A 150 -23.24 10.83 -3.30
C ARG A 150 -22.57 11.85 -2.36
N GLU A 151 -22.96 11.88 -1.09
CA GLU A 151 -22.36 12.75 -0.07
C GLU A 151 -20.89 12.42 0.15
N HIS A 152 -20.54 11.13 0.28
CA HIS A 152 -19.14 10.71 0.40
C HIS A 152 -18.31 11.07 -0.83
N LYS A 153 -18.86 10.94 -2.04
CA LYS A 153 -18.19 11.39 -3.28
C LYS A 153 -17.97 12.90 -3.29
N LYS A 154 -18.99 13.67 -2.90
CA LYS A 154 -18.89 15.14 -2.81
C LYS A 154 -17.82 15.55 -1.79
N TYR A 155 -17.82 14.94 -0.61
CA TYR A 155 -16.83 15.19 0.42
C TYR A 155 -15.41 14.83 -0.04
N ALA A 156 -15.23 13.70 -0.72
CA ALA A 156 -13.94 13.29 -1.26
C ALA A 156 -13.43 14.30 -2.30
N LEU A 157 -14.28 14.75 -3.23
CA LEU A 157 -13.93 15.77 -4.23
C LEU A 157 -13.58 17.11 -3.58
N GLU A 158 -14.34 17.53 -2.57
CA GLU A 158 -14.06 18.77 -1.84
C GLU A 158 -12.71 18.69 -1.11
N ALA A 159 -12.38 17.53 -0.54
CA ALA A 159 -11.10 17.29 0.09
C ALA A 159 -9.94 17.34 -0.91
N THR A 160 -10.09 16.73 -2.10
CA THR A 160 -9.05 16.78 -3.15
C THR A 160 -8.83 18.20 -3.67
N MET A 161 -9.91 18.96 -3.89
CA MET A 161 -9.79 20.37 -4.30
C MET A 161 -9.05 21.21 -3.26
N LYS A 162 -9.34 21.02 -1.96
CA LYS A 162 -8.63 21.73 -0.89
C LYS A 162 -7.13 21.41 -0.85
N LEU A 163 -6.76 20.15 -1.12
CA LEU A 163 -5.34 19.75 -1.20
C LEU A 163 -4.66 20.39 -2.41
N GLU A 164 -5.28 20.32 -3.60
CA GLU A 164 -4.74 20.96 -4.80
C GLU A 164 -4.61 22.48 -4.66
N GLU A 165 -5.59 23.14 -4.04
CA GLU A 165 -5.54 24.58 -3.75
C GLU A 165 -4.38 24.94 -2.80
N ALA A 166 -4.16 24.13 -1.77
CA ALA A 166 -3.02 24.31 -0.86
C ALA A 166 -1.68 24.12 -1.58
N GLU A 167 -1.59 23.14 -2.48
CA GLU A 167 -0.41 22.92 -3.31
C GLU A 167 -0.16 24.09 -4.27
N ARG A 168 -1.19 24.60 -4.95
CA ARG A 168 -1.08 25.77 -5.82
C ARG A 168 -0.59 26.99 -5.08
N LYS A 169 -1.17 27.29 -3.91
CA LYS A 169 -0.72 28.39 -3.04
C LYS A 169 0.75 28.24 -2.63
N ARG A 170 1.16 27.03 -2.25
CA ARG A 170 2.56 26.75 -1.91
C ARG A 170 3.50 27.00 -3.08
N ILE A 171 3.12 26.62 -4.30
CA ILE A 171 3.91 26.87 -5.51
C ILE A 171 3.97 28.37 -5.82
N GLU A 172 2.86 29.09 -5.69
CA GLU A 172 2.81 30.55 -5.87
C GLU A 172 3.72 31.27 -4.86
N GLU A 173 3.68 30.87 -3.58
CA GLU A 173 4.56 31.41 -2.56
C GLU A 173 6.04 31.14 -2.86
N LEU A 174 6.39 29.95 -3.36
CA LEU A 174 7.76 29.63 -3.76
C LEU A 174 8.21 30.48 -4.95
N LYS A 175 7.37 30.64 -5.97
CA LYS A 175 7.67 31.50 -7.12
C LYS A 175 7.86 32.94 -6.69
N GLU A 176 7.01 33.45 -5.81
CA GLU A 176 7.12 34.81 -5.29
C GLU A 176 8.40 34.99 -4.47
N GLN A 177 8.78 34.01 -3.64
CA GLN A 177 10.06 34.03 -2.93
C GLN A 177 11.26 34.05 -3.88
N GLU A 178 11.22 33.28 -4.96
CA GLU A 178 12.27 33.30 -6.00
C GLU A 178 12.31 34.65 -6.72
N GLN A 179 11.17 35.19 -7.13
CA GLN A 179 11.07 36.54 -7.70
C GLN A 179 11.68 37.59 -6.78
N GLN A 180 11.35 37.56 -5.48
CA GLN A 180 11.88 38.47 -4.48
C GLN A 180 13.38 38.31 -4.25
N LYS A 181 13.92 37.09 -4.38
CA LYS A 181 15.38 36.88 -4.30
C LYS A 181 16.08 37.48 -5.51
N VAL A 182 15.56 37.22 -6.70
CA VAL A 182 16.11 37.74 -7.96
C VAL A 182 16.07 39.27 -7.99
N THR A 183 14.99 39.90 -7.53
CA THR A 183 14.91 41.36 -7.46
C THR A 183 15.94 41.96 -6.50
N LYS A 184 16.10 41.36 -5.31
CA LYS A 184 17.14 41.77 -4.34
C LYS A 184 18.55 41.61 -4.89
N GLU A 185 18.84 40.50 -5.57
CA GLU A 185 20.13 40.26 -6.21
C GLU A 185 20.42 41.30 -7.30
N LEU A 186 19.41 41.64 -8.11
CA LEU A 186 19.51 42.65 -9.15
C LEU A 186 19.75 44.05 -8.58
N GLU A 187 19.10 44.40 -7.47
CA GLU A 187 19.34 45.64 -6.72
C GLU A 187 20.77 45.70 -6.16
N LEU A 188 21.23 44.63 -5.50
CA LEU A 188 22.60 44.53 -5.00
C LEU A 188 23.63 44.67 -6.11
N TRP A 189 23.39 44.05 -7.28
CA TRP A 189 24.28 44.17 -8.43
C TRP A 189 24.32 45.60 -8.99
N LYS A 190 23.18 46.28 -9.05
CA LYS A 190 23.12 47.70 -9.44
C LYS A 190 23.91 48.59 -8.48
N ASP A 191 23.85 48.33 -7.18
CA ASP A 191 24.59 49.11 -6.20
C ASP A 191 26.10 48.84 -6.28
N GLN A 192 26.51 47.58 -6.49
CA GLN A 192 27.91 47.25 -6.78
C GLN A 192 28.44 47.99 -8.02
N LEU A 193 27.63 48.10 -9.09
CA LEU A 193 28.01 48.87 -10.27
C LEU A 193 28.22 50.36 -9.95
N LYS A 194 27.32 50.97 -9.19
CA LYS A 194 27.46 52.36 -8.74
C LYS A 194 28.71 52.54 -7.89
N ASP A 195 29.01 51.61 -6.99
CA ASP A 195 30.20 51.65 -6.15
C ASP A 195 31.49 51.54 -6.98
N VAL A 196 31.52 50.66 -7.98
CA VAL A 196 32.66 50.55 -8.91
C VAL A 196 32.82 51.84 -9.72
N GLU A 197 31.73 52.45 -10.17
CA GLU A 197 31.76 53.73 -10.89
C GLU A 197 32.27 54.87 -10.00
N ASN A 198 31.81 54.94 -8.75
CA ASN A 198 32.27 55.90 -7.75
C ASN A 198 33.75 55.69 -7.42
N GLN A 199 34.22 54.45 -7.25
CA GLN A 199 35.63 54.13 -7.06
C GLN A 199 36.48 54.58 -8.25
N LYS A 200 36.01 54.36 -9.49
CA LYS A 200 36.70 54.85 -10.71
C LYS A 200 36.76 56.37 -10.76
N LYS A 201 35.71 57.09 -10.32
CA LYS A 201 35.70 58.55 -10.20
C LYS A 201 36.73 59.03 -9.17
N VAL A 202 36.73 58.45 -7.97
CA VAL A 202 37.70 58.76 -6.91
C VAL A 202 39.14 58.46 -7.36
N GLN A 203 39.37 57.36 -8.08
CA GLN A 203 40.69 57.02 -8.64
C GLN A 203 41.14 58.03 -9.69
N LYS A 204 40.25 58.46 -10.59
CA LYS A 204 40.56 59.50 -11.59
C LYS A 204 40.85 60.84 -10.93
N GLU A 205 40.05 61.25 -9.95
CA GLU A 205 40.30 62.46 -9.17
C GLU A 205 41.65 62.38 -8.43
N GLY A 206 41.97 61.23 -7.82
CA GLY A 206 43.26 61.00 -7.19
C GLY A 206 44.45 61.00 -8.16
N GLN A 207 44.28 60.50 -9.39
CA GLN A 207 45.30 60.57 -10.45
C GLN A 207 45.52 62.01 -10.94
N LEU A 208 44.44 62.75 -11.20
CA LEU A 208 44.50 64.17 -11.56
C LEU A 208 45.17 65.00 -10.45
N HIS A 209 44.86 64.72 -9.19
CA HIS A 209 45.46 65.42 -8.06
C HIS A 209 46.98 65.13 -7.96
N LYS A 210 47.41 63.90 -8.25
CA LYS A 210 48.84 63.52 -8.32
C LYS A 210 49.56 64.18 -9.49
N GLU A 211 48.95 64.24 -10.67
CA GLU A 211 49.52 64.94 -11.83
C GLU A 211 49.66 66.44 -11.58
N VAL A 212 48.65 67.07 -10.97
CA VAL A 212 48.70 68.50 -10.61
C VAL A 212 49.80 68.77 -9.58
N GLU A 213 49.97 67.91 -8.57
CA GLU A 213 51.07 68.03 -7.60
C GLU A 213 52.45 67.84 -8.26
N GLN A 214 52.62 66.84 -9.13
CA GLN A 214 53.87 66.66 -9.89
C GLN A 214 54.20 67.86 -10.80
N LEU A 215 53.19 68.51 -11.39
CA LEU A 215 53.37 69.74 -12.18
C LEU A 215 53.75 70.95 -11.31
N LYS A 216 53.24 71.04 -10.07
CA LYS A 216 53.67 72.06 -9.09
C LYS A 216 55.11 71.84 -8.65
N GLU A 217 55.52 70.60 -8.41
CA GLU A 217 56.91 70.25 -8.07
C GLU A 217 57.87 70.54 -9.23
N LYS A 218 57.53 70.13 -10.47
CA LYS A 218 58.33 70.47 -11.66
C LYS A 218 58.42 71.97 -11.93
N LYS A 219 57.39 72.76 -11.58
CA LYS A 219 57.46 74.24 -11.63
C LYS A 219 58.35 74.82 -10.52
N LYS A 220 58.42 74.20 -9.34
CA LYS A 220 59.38 74.55 -8.27
C LYS A 220 60.82 74.23 -8.69
N GLU A 221 61.06 73.07 -9.30
CA GLU A 221 62.39 72.68 -9.81
C GLU A 221 62.87 73.55 -10.98
N LYS A 222 61.99 73.98 -11.90
CA LYS A 222 62.35 74.91 -12.98
C LYS A 222 62.69 76.33 -12.49
N LYS A 223 62.34 76.71 -11.26
CA LYS A 223 62.77 77.98 -10.65
C LYS A 223 64.13 77.91 -9.97
N ASN A 224 64.64 76.71 -9.67
CA ASN A 224 65.91 76.51 -8.96
C ASN A 224 66.92 75.78 -9.85
N LYS A 225 67.54 76.49 -10.80
CA LYS A 225 68.80 76.07 -11.44
C LYS A 225 69.72 77.27 -11.68
N THR A 226 70.48 77.64 -10.65
CA THR A 226 71.86 78.13 -10.77
C THR A 226 72.67 77.62 -9.58
N SER A 227 73.82 77.02 -9.89
CA SER A 227 74.97 76.67 -9.02
C SER A 227 74.91 75.41 -8.13
N ILE A 228 76.11 74.80 -8.04
CA ILE A 228 76.59 73.48 -7.56
C ILE A 228 77.87 73.79 -6.73
N PRO A 229 78.51 72.92 -5.89
CA PRO A 229 78.13 71.77 -5.04
C PRO A 229 78.63 71.89 -3.55
N SER A 230 78.39 70.81 -2.77
CA SER A 230 79.22 70.20 -1.69
C SER A 230 78.79 70.27 -0.21
N GLU A 231 78.88 69.07 0.40
CA GLU A 231 79.00 68.63 1.80
C GLU A 231 77.83 68.56 2.79
N GLU A 232 77.99 67.54 3.63
CA GLU A 232 77.07 66.78 4.46
C GLU A 232 76.68 67.45 5.79
N THR A 233 75.40 67.25 6.14
CA THR A 233 74.86 66.97 7.49
C THR A 233 75.15 67.93 8.66
N LEU A 234 74.10 68.60 9.17
CA LEU A 234 73.34 68.20 10.38
C LEU A 234 72.38 69.30 10.88
N LYS A 235 71.19 68.82 11.30
CA LYS A 235 70.10 69.39 12.14
C LYS A 235 70.29 70.75 12.86
N THR A 236 69.23 71.58 12.86
CA THR A 236 68.38 72.00 14.02
C THR A 236 67.34 73.05 13.57
N ARG A 237 66.09 73.14 14.08
CA ARG A 237 65.66 73.86 15.32
C ARG A 237 64.11 73.81 15.39
N LEU A 238 63.47 73.17 16.37
CA LEU A 238 62.87 73.68 17.65
C LEU A 238 61.81 74.81 17.42
N LYS A 239 60.60 74.89 18.01
CA LYS A 239 59.93 74.49 19.30
C LYS A 239 58.49 75.13 19.28
N PRO A 240 57.63 75.20 20.34
CA PRO A 240 57.45 74.45 21.61
C PRO A 240 55.95 74.01 21.86
N THR A 241 55.56 73.23 22.89
CA THR A 241 55.26 73.64 24.30
C THR A 241 55.30 72.51 25.35
N LYS A 242 55.97 72.80 26.50
CA LYS A 242 55.80 72.41 27.94
C LYS A 242 55.48 70.93 28.29
N GLY A 243 56.17 70.22 29.20
CA GLY A 243 56.95 70.50 30.43
C GLY A 243 56.45 69.52 31.52
N ARG A 244 57.12 69.09 32.59
CA ARG A 244 58.47 69.20 33.19
C ARG A 244 58.43 68.25 34.41
N GLY A 245 59.52 67.57 34.77
CA GLY A 245 59.62 66.87 36.05
C GLY A 245 60.80 65.91 36.16
N SER A 246 62.00 66.47 36.37
CA SER A 246 63.27 65.76 36.61
C SER A 246 63.38 65.25 38.05
N CYS A 247 63.95 64.05 38.23
CA CYS A 247 64.55 63.61 39.48
C CYS A 247 66.08 63.69 39.34
N SER A 248 66.78 64.20 40.35
CA SER A 248 68.25 64.27 40.41
C SER A 248 68.78 63.33 41.47
N MET A 249 69.90 62.68 41.12
CA MET A 249 70.71 61.76 41.90
C MET A 249 71.40 62.43 43.08
N PHE A 250 71.17 61.92 44.29
CA PHE A 250 72.13 61.59 45.36
C PHE A 250 71.39 61.51 46.70
N SER A 251 71.00 60.30 47.11
CA SER A 251 70.74 59.96 48.51
C SER A 251 70.93 58.45 48.64
N GLU A 252 71.95 58.11 49.42
CA GLU A 252 72.32 56.75 49.79
C GLU A 252 71.26 56.06 50.65
N ASN A 253 71.32 54.73 50.62
CA ASN A 253 70.94 53.79 51.67
C ASN A 253 69.47 53.77 52.13
N LEU A 254 68.78 52.69 51.77
CA LEU A 254 68.57 51.56 52.68
C LEU A 254 67.97 50.38 51.89
N LYS A 255 68.53 49.18 52.09
CA LYS A 255 68.00 47.92 51.56
C LYS A 255 66.64 47.65 52.21
N GLU A 256 65.58 47.61 51.41
CA GLU A 256 64.38 46.82 51.71
C GLU A 256 64.22 45.77 50.61
N GLU A 257 64.33 44.50 51.02
CA GLU A 257 64.01 43.35 50.18
C GLU A 257 62.53 43.40 49.79
N GLN A 258 62.23 43.74 48.54
CA GLN A 258 60.91 43.53 47.96
C GLN A 258 60.94 42.29 47.08
N LEU A 259 60.24 41.25 47.52
CA LEU A 259 60.07 39.99 46.80
C LEU A 259 59.57 40.27 45.36
N PRO A 260 60.05 39.52 44.35
CA PRO A 260 59.63 39.71 42.97
C PRO A 260 58.12 39.49 42.84
N ALA A 261 57.44 40.41 42.13
CA ALA A 261 56.00 40.37 41.93
C ALA A 261 55.54 39.03 41.29
N PRO A 262 54.41 38.44 41.74
CA PRO A 262 53.90 37.21 41.17
C PRO A 262 53.53 37.42 39.69
N ARG A 263 53.89 36.44 38.84
CA ARG A 263 53.64 36.51 37.39
C ARG A 263 52.13 36.61 37.10
N SER A 264 51.75 37.45 36.14
CA SER A 264 50.35 37.58 35.71
C SER A 264 49.86 36.31 35.02
N SER A 265 48.61 35.92 35.29
CA SER A 265 47.98 34.78 34.63
C SER A 265 47.62 35.13 33.19
N GLY A 266 48.01 34.25 32.25
CA GLY A 266 47.61 34.33 30.85
C GLY A 266 46.54 33.29 30.55
N THR A 267 45.43 33.72 29.92
CA THR A 267 44.39 32.79 29.44
C THR A 267 44.79 32.25 28.07
N ILE A 268 45.23 30.99 28.05
CA ILE A 268 45.54 30.29 26.79
C ILE A 268 44.23 29.88 26.13
N LYS A 269 43.92 30.44 24.95
CA LYS A 269 42.82 29.95 24.13
C LYS A 269 43.26 28.68 23.42
N ILE A 270 42.85 27.53 23.95
CA ILE A 270 43.03 26.23 23.30
C ILE A 270 41.95 26.09 22.24
N ASN A 271 42.34 26.14 20.97
CA ASN A 271 41.45 25.76 19.88
C ASN A 271 41.55 24.26 19.68
N PHE A 272 40.51 23.52 20.07
CA PHE A 272 40.43 22.10 19.77
C PHE A 272 40.22 21.92 18.26
N THR A 273 41.15 21.24 17.60
CA THR A 273 40.95 20.76 16.24
C THR A 273 39.72 19.85 16.26
N SER A 274 38.72 20.14 15.42
CA SER A 274 37.52 19.30 15.37
C SER A 274 37.91 17.88 15.00
N ARG A 275 37.39 16.91 15.75
CA ARG A 275 37.64 15.48 15.47
C ARG A 275 37.01 15.13 14.12
N VAL A 276 37.80 15.10 13.06
CA VAL A 276 37.39 14.54 11.76
C VAL A 276 37.74 13.05 11.75
N PHE A 277 37.07 12.29 12.61
CA PHE A 277 36.79 10.90 12.31
C PHE A 277 35.30 10.86 11.97
N PRO A 278 34.90 10.66 10.71
CA PRO A 278 33.53 10.28 10.43
C PRO A 278 33.36 8.88 11.01
N THR A 279 32.95 8.79 12.27
CA THR A 279 32.30 7.56 12.75
C THR A 279 31.18 7.32 11.76
N ALA A 280 31.20 6.20 11.03
CA ALA A 280 30.14 5.89 10.08
C ALA A 280 28.80 6.11 10.81
N LEU A 281 28.04 7.13 10.39
CA LEU A 281 26.69 7.33 10.89
C LEU A 281 26.00 6.00 10.67
N ARG A 282 25.56 5.37 11.75
CA ARG A 282 24.77 4.13 11.68
C ARG A 282 23.69 4.37 10.64
N GLU A 283 23.79 3.71 9.49
CA GLU A 283 22.87 3.91 8.37
C GLU A 283 21.46 3.87 8.94
N SER A 284 20.78 5.01 8.85
CA SER A 284 19.46 5.17 9.45
C SER A 284 18.52 4.27 8.67
N ARG A 285 18.17 3.12 9.25
CA ARG A 285 17.18 2.19 8.68
C ARG A 285 15.77 2.77 8.59
N VAL A 286 15.57 4.03 9.01
CA VAL A 286 14.29 4.73 8.96
C VAL A 286 13.72 4.74 7.54
N ALA A 287 14.54 4.98 6.51
CA ALA A 287 14.07 4.94 5.12
C ALA A 287 13.60 3.53 4.72
N GLU A 288 14.33 2.48 5.10
CA GLU A 288 13.95 1.09 4.84
C GLU A 288 12.67 0.69 5.59
N GLU A 289 12.52 1.15 6.83
CA GLU A 289 11.34 0.93 7.67
C GLU A 289 10.11 1.68 7.11
N GLU A 290 10.27 2.92 6.67
CA GLU A 290 9.24 3.72 6.01
C GLU A 290 8.80 3.06 4.70
N GLU A 291 9.76 2.63 3.86
CA GLU A 291 9.45 1.88 2.64
C GLU A 291 8.71 0.58 2.93
N TRP A 292 9.11 -0.15 3.97
CA TRP A 292 8.44 -1.39 4.37
C TRP A 292 7.00 -1.11 4.84
N LEU A 293 6.79 -0.05 5.63
CA LEU A 293 5.47 0.39 6.07
C LEU A 293 4.61 0.86 4.88
N HIS A 294 5.18 1.59 3.93
CA HIS A 294 4.52 2.03 2.70
C HIS A 294 4.08 0.82 1.86
N LYS A 295 4.99 -0.12 1.57
CA LYS A 295 4.69 -1.36 0.84
C LYS A 295 3.58 -2.16 1.54
N GLN A 296 3.60 -2.22 2.86
CA GLN A 296 2.57 -2.91 3.64
C GLN A 296 1.22 -2.18 3.62
N ALA A 297 1.22 -0.85 3.71
CA ALA A 297 0.01 -0.03 3.63
C ALA A 297 -0.62 -0.11 2.22
N GLU A 298 0.19 -0.09 1.17
CA GLU A 298 -0.26 -0.28 -0.21
C GLU A 298 -0.86 -1.67 -0.43
N ALA A 299 -0.18 -2.73 0.02
CA ALA A 299 -0.73 -4.08 -0.04
C ALA A 299 -2.08 -4.19 0.69
N ARG A 300 -2.21 -3.59 1.88
CA ARG A 300 -3.48 -3.54 2.62
C ARG A 300 -4.55 -2.72 1.88
N ARG A 301 -4.17 -1.61 1.24
CA ARG A 301 -5.08 -0.79 0.44
C ARG A 301 -5.62 -1.57 -0.77
N ILE A 302 -4.76 -2.26 -1.52
CA ILE A 302 -5.14 -3.11 -2.66
C ILE A 302 -6.15 -4.16 -2.20
N VAL A 303 -5.84 -4.89 -1.12
CA VAL A 303 -6.76 -5.89 -0.56
C VAL A 303 -8.07 -5.25 -0.09
N SER A 304 -8.02 -4.06 0.53
CA SER A 304 -9.24 -3.36 1.00
C SER A 304 -10.11 -2.83 -0.14
N ALA A 305 -9.50 -2.35 -1.23
CA ALA A 305 -10.17 -1.88 -2.43
C ALA A 305 -10.84 -3.05 -3.16
N ASP A 306 -10.09 -4.15 -3.34
CA ASP A 306 -10.62 -5.41 -3.87
C ASP A 306 -11.76 -5.95 -2.99
N LEU A 307 -11.65 -5.86 -1.67
CA LEU A 307 -12.73 -6.21 -0.74
C LEU A 307 -13.96 -5.32 -0.87
N SER A 308 -13.79 -4.03 -1.16
CA SER A 308 -14.91 -3.10 -1.38
C SER A 308 -15.66 -3.44 -2.67
N GLU A 309 -14.95 -3.79 -3.75
CA GLU A 309 -15.56 -4.26 -5.00
C GLU A 309 -16.27 -5.62 -4.80
N LEU A 310 -15.69 -6.51 -3.99
CA LEU A 310 -16.27 -7.81 -3.64
C LEU A 310 -17.47 -7.71 -2.67
N LYS A 311 -17.62 -6.60 -1.93
CA LYS A 311 -18.71 -6.41 -0.96
C LYS A 311 -20.06 -6.12 -1.63
N ASP A 312 -20.04 -5.57 -2.84
CA ASP A 312 -21.23 -5.27 -3.64
C ASP A 312 -21.73 -6.50 -4.43
N LEU A 313 -20.98 -7.61 -4.44
CA LEU A 313 -21.37 -8.87 -5.09
C LEU A 313 -22.42 -9.63 -4.26
N LYS A 314 -23.44 -10.19 -4.95
CA LYS A 314 -24.44 -11.06 -4.30
C LYS A 314 -23.78 -12.32 -3.72
N GLU A 315 -24.42 -12.98 -2.75
CA GLU A 315 -23.86 -14.18 -2.10
C GLU A 315 -23.49 -15.29 -3.10
N GLU A 316 -24.27 -15.44 -4.18
CA GLU A 316 -24.00 -16.39 -5.26
C GLU A 316 -22.73 -16.03 -6.08
N GLU A 317 -22.43 -14.74 -6.22
CA GLU A 317 -21.28 -14.24 -6.99
C GLU A 317 -19.96 -14.37 -6.22
N LYS A 318 -20.02 -14.71 -4.92
CA LYS A 318 -18.84 -15.03 -4.11
C LYS A 318 -18.27 -16.42 -4.41
N ASN A 319 -19.01 -17.26 -5.12
CA ASN A 319 -18.54 -18.59 -5.51
C ASN A 319 -17.65 -18.50 -6.77
N PRO A 320 -16.39 -18.98 -6.73
CA PRO A 320 -15.48 -18.87 -7.86
C PRO A 320 -15.96 -19.67 -9.09
N ASP A 321 -16.64 -20.80 -8.88
CA ASP A 321 -17.20 -21.60 -9.96
C ASP A 321 -18.33 -20.90 -10.71
N TRP A 322 -19.17 -20.14 -10.00
CA TRP A 322 -20.24 -19.37 -10.64
C TRP A 322 -19.67 -18.28 -11.54
N LEU A 323 -18.62 -17.57 -11.09
CA LEU A 323 -17.94 -16.55 -11.90
C LEU A 323 -17.20 -17.15 -13.09
N LYS A 324 -16.59 -18.34 -12.91
CA LYS A 324 -15.99 -19.11 -14.01
C LYS A 324 -17.03 -19.41 -15.09
N ASP A 325 -18.20 -19.91 -14.70
CA ASP A 325 -19.27 -20.26 -15.63
C ASP A 325 -19.89 -19.03 -16.29
N LYS A 326 -20.03 -17.93 -15.55
CA LYS A 326 -20.40 -16.61 -16.11
C LYS A 326 -19.39 -16.15 -17.15
N GLY A 327 -18.10 -16.21 -16.85
CA GLY A 327 -17.03 -15.90 -17.79
C GLY A 327 -17.08 -16.77 -19.05
N ASN A 328 -17.34 -18.08 -18.89
CA ASN A 328 -17.48 -19.01 -20.01
C ASN A 328 -18.67 -18.64 -20.91
N LYS A 329 -19.81 -18.26 -20.34
CA LYS A 329 -20.97 -17.76 -21.10
C LYS A 329 -20.64 -16.48 -21.86
N MET A 330 -19.96 -15.53 -21.21
CA MET A 330 -19.54 -14.29 -21.88
C MET A 330 -18.54 -14.55 -23.01
N PHE A 331 -17.61 -15.49 -22.82
CA PHE A 331 -16.68 -15.93 -23.85
C PHE A 331 -17.41 -16.55 -25.05
N ALA A 332 -18.41 -17.41 -24.79
CA ALA A 332 -19.23 -18.01 -25.83
C ALA A 332 -20.05 -16.97 -26.62
N THR A 333 -20.52 -15.91 -25.97
CA THR A 333 -21.20 -14.77 -26.63
C THR A 333 -20.26 -13.84 -27.41
N GLY A 334 -18.93 -14.07 -27.36
CA GLY A 334 -17.92 -13.23 -28.02
C GLY A 334 -17.53 -11.97 -27.23
N ASN A 335 -18.11 -11.74 -26.06
CA ASN A 335 -17.82 -10.59 -25.22
C ASN A 335 -16.58 -10.83 -24.33
N TYR A 336 -15.40 -10.77 -24.95
CA TYR A 336 -14.14 -11.12 -24.29
C TYR A 336 -13.74 -10.16 -23.16
N LEU A 337 -14.00 -8.85 -23.28
CA LEU A 337 -13.69 -7.88 -22.21
C LEU A 337 -14.49 -8.16 -20.92
N ALA A 338 -15.79 -8.43 -21.07
CA ALA A 338 -16.65 -8.79 -19.94
C ALA A 338 -16.23 -10.14 -19.32
N ALA A 339 -15.81 -11.10 -20.15
CA ALA A 339 -15.28 -12.38 -19.68
C ALA A 339 -13.99 -12.19 -18.84
N VAL A 340 -13.06 -11.34 -19.31
CA VAL A 340 -11.84 -11.00 -18.54
C VAL A 340 -12.19 -10.42 -17.17
N ASN A 341 -13.17 -9.50 -17.11
CA ASN A 341 -13.60 -8.93 -15.83
C ASN A 341 -14.19 -9.98 -14.89
N ALA A 342 -15.02 -10.90 -15.41
CA ALA A 342 -15.56 -12.00 -14.61
C ALA A 342 -14.46 -12.94 -14.08
N TYR A 343 -13.47 -13.30 -14.92
CA TYR A 343 -12.33 -14.10 -14.49
C TYR A 343 -11.41 -13.35 -13.52
N ASN A 344 -11.23 -12.04 -13.66
CA ASN A 344 -10.47 -11.22 -12.71
C ASN A 344 -11.08 -11.29 -11.32
N LEU A 345 -12.41 -11.14 -11.22
CA LEU A 345 -13.13 -11.30 -9.96
C LEU A 345 -12.99 -12.73 -9.41
N ALA A 346 -13.08 -13.74 -10.27
CA ALA A 346 -12.91 -15.14 -9.86
C ALA A 346 -11.50 -15.40 -9.29
N VAL A 347 -10.46 -14.85 -9.91
CA VAL A 347 -9.06 -14.98 -9.48
C VAL A 347 -8.83 -14.27 -8.15
N ARG A 348 -9.46 -13.10 -7.92
CA ARG A 348 -9.40 -12.40 -6.63
C ARG A 348 -10.01 -13.22 -5.50
N LEU A 349 -11.08 -13.97 -5.78
CA LEU A 349 -11.70 -14.86 -4.79
C LEU A 349 -10.88 -16.13 -4.58
N ASN A 350 -10.38 -16.75 -5.66
CA ASN A 350 -9.56 -17.94 -5.58
C ASN A 350 -8.41 -17.91 -6.61
N ASN A 351 -7.21 -17.63 -6.11
CA ASN A 351 -5.99 -17.55 -6.90
C ASN A 351 -5.30 -18.90 -7.14
N LYS A 352 -5.84 -20.01 -6.59
CA LYS A 352 -5.23 -21.34 -6.71
C LYS A 352 -5.79 -22.16 -7.87
N LEU A 353 -6.78 -21.64 -8.61
CA LEU A 353 -7.42 -22.36 -9.69
C LEU A 353 -6.74 -22.07 -11.04
N PRO A 354 -5.96 -23.00 -11.62
CA PRO A 354 -5.25 -22.77 -12.89
C PRO A 354 -6.21 -22.56 -14.07
N VAL A 355 -7.40 -23.16 -14.00
CA VAL A 355 -8.44 -23.05 -15.05
C VAL A 355 -8.87 -21.59 -15.28
N LEU A 356 -8.90 -20.76 -14.23
CA LEU A 356 -9.28 -19.36 -14.34
C LEU A 356 -8.25 -18.56 -15.16
N TYR A 357 -6.96 -18.74 -14.85
CA TYR A 357 -5.86 -18.10 -15.59
C TYR A 357 -5.82 -18.58 -17.04
N LEU A 358 -6.01 -19.87 -17.26
CA LEU A 358 -6.12 -20.45 -18.60
C LEU A 358 -7.22 -19.77 -19.40
N ASN A 359 -8.45 -19.70 -18.88
CA ASN A 359 -9.58 -19.12 -19.61
C ASN A 359 -9.42 -17.61 -19.81
N ARG A 360 -8.83 -16.91 -18.83
CA ARG A 360 -8.47 -15.49 -18.97
C ARG A 360 -7.41 -15.27 -20.07
N ALA A 361 -6.38 -16.11 -20.13
CA ALA A 361 -5.37 -16.08 -21.21
C ALA A 361 -6.00 -16.28 -22.60
N ALA A 362 -6.99 -17.17 -22.72
CA ALA A 362 -7.73 -17.35 -23.97
C ALA A 362 -8.50 -16.09 -24.39
N CYS A 363 -9.09 -15.37 -23.42
CA CYS A 363 -9.73 -14.08 -23.69
C CYS A 363 -8.70 -13.03 -24.12
N HIS A 364 -7.54 -12.98 -23.47
CA HIS A 364 -6.46 -12.05 -23.81
C HIS A 364 -5.90 -12.30 -25.21
N LEU A 365 -5.74 -13.56 -25.64
CA LEU A 365 -5.39 -13.90 -27.02
C LEU A 365 -6.41 -13.36 -28.03
N LYS A 366 -7.71 -13.50 -27.74
CA LYS A 366 -8.76 -12.96 -28.62
C LYS A 366 -8.77 -11.43 -28.67
N LEU A 367 -8.40 -10.78 -27.57
CA LEU A 367 -8.27 -9.33 -27.47
C LEU A 367 -6.90 -8.79 -27.95
N ARG A 368 -5.98 -9.65 -28.43
CA ARG A 368 -4.58 -9.31 -28.77
C ARG A 368 -3.77 -8.68 -27.62
N ASN A 369 -4.14 -8.98 -26.37
CA ASN A 369 -3.36 -8.59 -25.19
C ASN A 369 -2.29 -9.64 -24.89
N LEU A 370 -1.26 -9.72 -25.75
CA LEU A 370 -0.34 -10.86 -25.81
C LEU A 370 0.53 -11.01 -24.56
N HIS A 371 1.09 -9.92 -24.03
CA HIS A 371 1.90 -9.95 -22.81
C HIS A 371 1.12 -10.51 -21.61
N LYS A 372 -0.12 -10.05 -21.42
CA LYS A 372 -1.00 -10.56 -20.34
C LYS A 372 -1.37 -12.03 -20.54
N ALA A 373 -1.55 -12.48 -21.78
CA ALA A 373 -1.80 -13.89 -22.08
C ALA A 373 -0.60 -14.78 -21.71
N ILE A 374 0.63 -14.29 -21.94
CA ILE A 374 1.86 -14.97 -21.54
C ILE A 374 1.96 -15.07 -20.02
N GLU A 375 1.77 -13.95 -19.32
CA GLU A 375 1.79 -13.93 -17.84
C GLU A 375 0.78 -14.90 -17.24
N ASP A 376 -0.45 -14.91 -17.75
CA ASP A 376 -1.51 -15.80 -17.27
C ASP A 376 -1.23 -17.26 -17.56
N SER A 377 -0.69 -17.56 -18.75
CA SER A 377 -0.35 -18.93 -19.12
C SER A 377 0.83 -19.45 -18.29
N SER A 378 1.83 -18.60 -18.00
CA SER A 378 2.95 -18.94 -17.12
C SER A 378 2.49 -19.17 -15.68
N LYS A 379 1.63 -18.30 -15.12
CA LYS A 379 1.01 -18.52 -13.79
C LYS A 379 0.19 -19.81 -13.74
N ALA A 380 -0.54 -20.13 -14.82
CA ALA A 380 -1.27 -21.39 -14.89
C ALA A 380 -0.33 -22.60 -14.85
N LEU A 381 0.82 -22.54 -15.56
CA LEU A 381 1.83 -23.60 -15.53
C LEU A 381 2.48 -23.75 -14.15
N GLU A 382 2.79 -22.65 -13.46
CA GLU A 382 3.29 -22.66 -12.08
C GLU A 382 2.31 -23.40 -11.14
N LEU A 383 1.02 -23.08 -11.23
CA LEU A 383 -0.03 -23.72 -10.43
C LEU A 383 -0.29 -25.20 -10.80
N LEU A 384 0.05 -25.60 -12.03
CA LEU A 384 -0.09 -26.98 -12.51
C LEU A 384 1.14 -27.85 -12.18
N THR A 385 2.09 -27.34 -11.38
CA THR A 385 3.15 -28.15 -10.79
C THR A 385 2.67 -28.75 -9.45
N PRO A 386 2.83 -30.07 -9.20
CA PRO A 386 3.56 -31.09 -9.96
C PRO A 386 2.79 -31.65 -11.19
N PRO A 387 3.51 -32.21 -12.18
CA PRO A 387 2.90 -32.84 -13.34
C PRO A 387 2.16 -34.14 -12.94
N VAL A 388 0.83 -34.09 -12.96
CA VAL A 388 -0.08 -35.21 -12.68
C VAL A 388 -0.88 -35.53 -13.95
N PRO A 389 -1.22 -36.81 -14.24
CA PRO A 389 -1.99 -37.21 -15.41
C PRO A 389 -3.31 -36.43 -15.58
N ASP A 390 -4.05 -36.18 -14.49
CA ASP A 390 -5.31 -35.43 -14.52
C ASP A 390 -5.15 -34.00 -15.07
N ASN A 391 -3.96 -33.43 -14.91
CA ASN A 391 -3.64 -32.05 -15.29
C ASN A 391 -2.95 -31.94 -16.67
N GLU A 392 -2.69 -33.06 -17.36
CA GLU A 392 -2.01 -33.08 -18.66
C GLU A 392 -2.72 -32.18 -19.68
N ASN A 393 -4.04 -32.34 -19.81
CA ASN A 393 -4.86 -31.56 -20.72
C ASN A 393 -4.80 -30.05 -20.44
N ALA A 394 -4.73 -29.66 -19.18
CA ALA A 394 -4.64 -28.25 -18.78
C ALA A 394 -3.24 -27.68 -19.09
N ARG A 395 -2.19 -28.47 -18.86
CA ARG A 395 -0.80 -28.11 -19.17
C ARG A 395 -0.59 -27.93 -20.67
N VAL A 396 -1.08 -28.86 -21.50
CA VAL A 396 -1.04 -28.74 -22.96
C VAL A 396 -1.71 -27.44 -23.41
N LYS A 397 -2.91 -27.13 -22.90
CA LYS A 397 -3.61 -25.88 -23.22
C LYS A 397 -2.80 -24.64 -22.79
N ALA A 398 -2.09 -24.68 -21.67
CA ALA A 398 -1.28 -23.56 -21.19
C ALA A 398 -0.08 -23.32 -22.11
N TYR A 399 0.65 -24.38 -22.46
CA TYR A 399 1.76 -24.29 -23.43
C TYR A 399 1.30 -23.78 -24.79
N VAL A 400 0.20 -24.33 -25.34
CA VAL A 400 -0.32 -23.89 -26.65
C VAL A 400 -0.77 -22.42 -26.61
N ARG A 401 -1.40 -21.96 -25.53
CA ARG A 401 -1.83 -20.56 -25.39
C ARG A 401 -0.64 -19.61 -25.26
N ARG A 402 0.38 -20.00 -24.49
CA ARG A 402 1.62 -19.23 -24.35
C ARG A 402 2.42 -19.18 -25.65
N GLY A 403 2.59 -20.34 -26.30
CA GLY A 403 3.25 -20.46 -27.60
C GLY A 403 2.54 -19.64 -28.68
N THR A 404 1.21 -19.69 -28.74
CA THR A 404 0.42 -18.83 -29.65
C THR A 404 0.65 -17.34 -29.38
N ALA A 405 0.72 -16.93 -28.13
CA ALA A 405 0.98 -15.54 -27.78
C ALA A 405 2.40 -15.10 -28.20
N PHE A 406 3.41 -15.96 -28.02
CA PHE A 406 4.77 -15.71 -28.48
C PHE A 406 4.87 -15.60 -30.00
N CYS A 407 4.23 -16.50 -30.75
CA CYS A 407 4.19 -16.43 -32.20
C CYS A 407 3.49 -15.15 -32.71
N GLN A 408 2.46 -14.66 -32.01
CA GLN A 408 1.81 -13.37 -32.35
C GLN A 408 2.66 -12.15 -31.98
N LEU A 409 3.67 -12.30 -31.11
CA LEU A 409 4.70 -11.30 -30.82
C LEU A 409 5.95 -11.48 -31.69
N GLU A 410 5.91 -12.34 -32.70
CA GLU A 410 7.04 -12.67 -33.60
C GLU A 410 8.23 -13.35 -32.88
N LEU A 411 8.02 -13.82 -31.66
CA LEU A 411 8.97 -14.62 -30.88
C LEU A 411 8.80 -16.11 -31.20
N TYR A 412 9.15 -16.49 -32.43
CA TYR A 412 8.89 -17.82 -32.96
C TYR A 412 9.72 -18.93 -32.28
N ALA A 413 10.93 -18.63 -31.82
CA ALA A 413 11.81 -19.61 -31.18
C ALA A 413 11.25 -20.09 -29.83
N GLU A 414 10.83 -19.15 -28.99
CA GLU A 414 10.18 -19.39 -27.71
C GLU A 414 8.80 -20.04 -27.91
N GLY A 415 8.06 -19.60 -28.93
CA GLY A 415 6.82 -20.23 -29.34
C GLY A 415 7.01 -21.70 -29.68
N LEU A 416 8.01 -22.03 -30.52
CA LEU A 416 8.31 -23.41 -30.92
C LEU A 416 8.67 -24.28 -29.71
N GLN A 417 9.43 -23.78 -28.75
CA GLN A 417 9.77 -24.51 -27.52
C GLN A 417 8.51 -24.89 -26.72
N ASP A 418 7.53 -23.98 -26.62
CA ASP A 418 6.26 -24.25 -25.95
C ASP A 418 5.41 -25.28 -26.73
N TYR A 419 5.37 -25.20 -28.06
CA TYR A 419 4.70 -26.19 -28.89
C TYR A 419 5.35 -27.58 -28.80
N GLU A 420 6.68 -27.65 -28.75
CA GLU A 420 7.42 -28.90 -28.53
C GLU A 420 7.16 -29.47 -27.13
N ALA A 421 7.10 -28.61 -26.11
CA ALA A 421 6.72 -29.03 -24.76
C ALA A 421 5.28 -29.58 -24.71
N ALA A 422 4.36 -28.99 -25.47
CA ALA A 422 2.99 -29.49 -25.60
C ALA A 422 2.95 -30.87 -26.30
N LEU A 423 3.72 -31.06 -27.38
CA LEU A 423 3.82 -32.34 -28.11
C LEU A 423 4.45 -33.45 -27.28
N LYS A 424 5.38 -33.13 -26.36
CA LYS A 424 5.93 -34.10 -25.41
C LYS A 424 4.87 -34.66 -24.45
N ILE A 425 3.83 -33.88 -24.14
CA ILE A 425 2.73 -34.29 -23.27
C ILE A 425 1.64 -35.02 -24.07
N ASP A 426 1.22 -34.44 -25.19
CA ASP A 426 0.21 -35.03 -26.08
C ASP A 426 0.76 -35.20 -27.52
N PRO A 427 1.49 -36.28 -27.79
CA PRO A 427 2.11 -36.51 -29.09
C PRO A 427 1.10 -36.90 -30.18
N LYS A 428 -0.15 -37.22 -29.82
CA LYS A 428 -1.17 -37.67 -30.78
C LYS A 428 -1.89 -36.49 -31.44
N ASN A 429 -1.67 -35.27 -30.95
CA ASN A 429 -2.44 -34.11 -31.37
C ASN A 429 -1.90 -33.49 -32.67
N LYS A 430 -2.50 -33.92 -33.79
CA LYS A 430 -2.18 -33.44 -35.14
C LYS A 430 -2.31 -31.93 -35.32
N THR A 431 -3.12 -31.22 -34.52
CA THR A 431 -3.25 -29.77 -34.68
C THR A 431 -2.00 -29.05 -34.15
N ILE A 432 -1.49 -29.48 -33.00
CA ILE A 432 -0.28 -28.92 -32.38
C ILE A 432 0.94 -29.21 -33.26
N GLU A 433 1.00 -30.41 -33.85
CA GLU A 433 2.05 -30.80 -34.78
C GLU A 433 2.08 -29.89 -36.02
N LYS A 434 0.94 -29.69 -36.69
CA LYS A 434 0.83 -28.77 -37.83
C LYS A 434 1.21 -27.34 -37.47
N ASP A 435 0.80 -26.86 -36.29
CA ASP A 435 1.13 -25.50 -35.87
C ASP A 435 2.64 -25.36 -35.55
N ALA A 436 3.26 -26.39 -34.96
CA ALA A 436 4.71 -26.44 -34.77
C ALA A 436 5.47 -26.46 -36.11
N GLU A 437 5.02 -27.25 -37.09
CA GLU A 437 5.59 -27.28 -38.44
C GLU A 437 5.51 -25.90 -39.13
N LYS A 438 4.35 -25.22 -39.06
CA LYS A 438 4.22 -23.86 -39.59
C LYS A 438 5.25 -22.91 -38.96
N ILE A 439 5.43 -22.98 -37.64
CA ILE A 439 6.42 -22.15 -36.94
C ILE A 439 7.85 -22.49 -37.40
N ARG A 440 8.18 -23.78 -37.57
CA ARG A 440 9.49 -24.20 -38.13
C ARG A 440 9.71 -23.62 -39.54
N HIS A 441 8.70 -23.66 -40.39
CA HIS A 441 8.78 -23.12 -41.74
C HIS A 441 8.97 -21.59 -41.77
N VAL A 442 8.31 -20.87 -40.85
CA VAL A 442 8.50 -19.42 -40.66
C VAL A 442 9.93 -19.12 -40.22
N ILE A 443 10.47 -19.87 -39.26
CA ILE A 443 11.87 -19.71 -38.80
C ILE A 443 12.87 -20.00 -39.93
N GLN A 444 12.60 -21.00 -40.77
CA GLN A 444 13.43 -21.34 -41.92
C GLN A 444 13.27 -20.37 -43.10
N GLY A 445 12.34 -19.41 -43.03
CA GLY A 445 12.07 -18.44 -44.10
C GLY A 445 11.40 -19.04 -45.33
N THR A 446 10.85 -20.25 -45.23
CA THR A 446 10.24 -20.99 -46.35
C THR A 446 8.78 -20.61 -46.62
N MET A 447 8.14 -19.87 -45.72
CA MET A 447 6.77 -19.37 -45.88
C MET A 447 6.80 -17.90 -46.30
N GLN A 448 6.46 -17.62 -47.56
CA GLN A 448 6.09 -16.28 -47.98
C GLN A 448 4.63 -16.02 -47.57
N ASN A 449 4.43 -14.92 -46.83
CA ASN A 449 3.11 -14.43 -46.41
C ASN A 449 2.18 -14.32 -47.63
N SER A 450 1.09 -15.10 -47.63
CA SER A 450 -0.05 -14.90 -48.54
C SER A 450 -1.06 -13.94 -47.94
#